data_AF-A0A1J3JY64-F1
#
_entry.id   AF-A0A1J3JY64-F1
#
_cell.length_a   1.000
_cell.length_b   1.000
_cell.length_c   1.000
_cell.angle_alpha   90.00
_cell.angle_beta   90.00
_cell.angle_gamma   90.00
#
_symmetry.space_group_name_H-M   'P 1'
#
loop_
_entity.id
_entity.type
_entity.pdbx_description
1 polymer ?
#
loop_
_entity_poly.entity_id
_entity_poly.type
_entity_poly.pdbx_seq_one_letter_code
_entity_poly.pdbx_strand_id
1 'polypeptide(L)'
;MEGCKRLAQLPKSIGSLSCLTNLNLSHCDRLANLQIHILEQPSPLESGLQRRKIIVHLPGEINKLSSLVNLSIDGRIHIQLLNLIGDAEHISCIPKQQTPDELLLSRCYVLKSLNIKRTWYNKDGSSFSCISFSDFHSLTELKLINLNILTIPDDIGQLQSLEKLDLSG
;
A
#
# COMPACT_ATOMS: atom_id res chain seq x y z
N MET A 1 -11.53 0.22 -12.29
CA MET A 1 -12.90 -0.25 -12.03
C MET A 1 -13.41 0.55 -10.86
N GLU A 2 -13.76 1.82 -11.09
CA GLU A 2 -14.22 2.71 -10.03
C GLU A 2 -15.76 2.61 -9.92
N GLY A 3 -16.30 2.69 -8.71
CA GLY A 3 -17.76 2.76 -8.50
C GLY A 3 -18.50 1.45 -8.73
N CYS A 4 -17.81 0.30 -8.72
CA CYS A 4 -18.43 -1.02 -8.88
C CYS A 4 -19.13 -1.47 -7.58
N LYS A 5 -20.25 -0.82 -7.21
CA LYS A 5 -20.99 -1.02 -5.95
C LYS A 5 -21.50 -2.44 -5.69
N ARG A 6 -21.54 -3.29 -6.73
CA ARG A 6 -21.98 -4.69 -6.65
C ARG A 6 -20.83 -5.70 -6.58
N LEU A 7 -19.60 -5.25 -6.76
CA LEU A 7 -18.42 -6.11 -6.77
C LEU A 7 -18.13 -6.57 -5.34
N ALA A 8 -18.40 -7.86 -5.07
CA ALA A 8 -18.18 -8.45 -3.76
C ALA A 8 -16.79 -9.10 -3.61
N GLN A 9 -16.18 -9.51 -4.74
CA GLN A 9 -14.90 -10.20 -4.79
C GLN A 9 -14.18 -9.84 -6.10
N LEU A 10 -12.85 -9.89 -6.08
CA LEU A 10 -12.04 -9.77 -7.28
C LEU A 10 -11.95 -11.12 -8.00
N PRO A 11 -11.89 -11.13 -9.35
CA PRO A 11 -11.71 -12.37 -10.09
C PRO A 11 -10.29 -12.91 -9.89
N LYS A 12 -10.17 -14.23 -9.70
CA LYS A 12 -8.92 -15.02 -9.54
C LYS A 12 -7.84 -14.80 -10.61
N SER A 13 -8.20 -14.13 -11.70
CA SER A 13 -7.33 -13.82 -12.83
C SER A 13 -6.75 -12.42 -12.75
N ILE A 14 -7.17 -11.56 -11.81
CA ILE A 14 -6.64 -10.19 -11.70
C ILE A 14 -5.13 -10.22 -11.41
N GLY A 15 -4.67 -11.17 -10.58
CA GLY A 15 -3.25 -11.36 -10.28
C GLY A 15 -2.41 -11.82 -11.47
N SER A 16 -3.03 -12.31 -12.56
CA SER A 16 -2.34 -12.73 -13.78
C SER A 16 -2.03 -11.57 -14.75
N LEU A 17 -2.55 -10.37 -14.47
CA LEU A 17 -2.35 -9.19 -15.31
C LEU A 17 -0.95 -8.60 -15.08
N SER A 18 0.06 -9.21 -15.69
CA SER A 18 1.48 -8.83 -15.57
C SER A 18 1.80 -7.42 -16.08
N CYS A 19 0.93 -6.83 -16.90
CA CYS A 19 1.08 -5.45 -17.41
C CYS A 19 0.18 -4.45 -16.66
N LEU A 20 -0.55 -4.85 -15.61
CA LEU A 20 -1.45 -3.95 -14.89
C LEU A 20 -0.64 -2.97 -14.02
N THR A 21 -0.59 -1.71 -14.45
CA THR A 21 0.11 -0.63 -13.74
C THR A 21 -0.81 0.16 -12.81
N ASN A 22 -2.12 0.14 -13.03
CA ASN A 22 -3.07 0.94 -12.26
C ASN A 22 -4.26 0.07 -11.87
N LEU A 23 -4.51 -0.06 -10.58
CA LEU A 23 -5.70 -0.72 -10.03
C LEU A 23 -6.45 0.27 -9.15
N ASN A 24 -7.56 0.77 -9.67
CA ASN A 24 -8.53 1.58 -8.94
C ASN A 24 -9.80 0.74 -8.72
N LEU A 25 -10.06 0.45 -7.45
CA LEU A 25 -11.24 -0.21 -6.89
C LEU A 25 -11.92 0.70 -5.83
N SER A 26 -11.74 2.01 -5.96
CA SER A 26 -12.43 2.97 -5.11
C SER A 26 -13.95 2.90 -5.37
N HIS A 27 -14.72 3.22 -4.33
CA HIS A 27 -16.19 3.19 -4.34
C HIS A 27 -16.79 1.81 -4.70
N CYS A 28 -16.08 0.74 -4.33
CA CYS A 28 -16.56 -0.64 -4.42
C CYS A 28 -17.14 -1.11 -3.07
N ASP A 29 -18.28 -0.55 -2.67
CA ASP A 29 -18.83 -0.65 -1.30
C ASP A 29 -19.08 -2.07 -0.78
N ARG A 30 -19.25 -3.05 -1.67
CA ARG A 30 -19.47 -4.47 -1.31
C ARG A 30 -18.19 -5.30 -1.27
N LEU A 31 -17.07 -4.72 -1.63
CA LEU A 31 -15.77 -5.37 -1.58
C LEU A 31 -15.35 -5.44 -0.11
N ALA A 32 -15.30 -6.65 0.43
CA ALA A 32 -15.06 -6.87 1.85
C ALA A 32 -14.13 -8.07 2.06
N ASN A 33 -13.49 -8.08 3.22
CA ASN A 33 -12.55 -9.12 3.64
C ASN A 33 -11.35 -9.25 2.70
N LEU A 34 -10.88 -8.12 2.15
CA LEU A 34 -9.68 -8.12 1.34
C LEU A 34 -8.44 -8.21 2.21
N GLN A 35 -7.60 -9.23 2.03
CA GLN A 35 -6.27 -9.29 2.64
C GLN A 35 -5.24 -8.80 1.64
N ILE A 36 -4.62 -7.65 1.91
CA ILE A 36 -3.61 -7.08 1.04
C ILE A 36 -2.25 -7.26 1.71
N HIS A 37 -1.41 -8.11 1.12
CA HIS A 37 0.00 -8.18 1.51
C HIS A 37 0.85 -7.43 0.50
N ILE A 38 1.57 -6.43 0.98
CA ILE A 38 2.48 -5.64 0.16
C ILE A 38 3.89 -5.92 0.63
N LEU A 39 4.66 -6.58 -0.23
CA LEU A 39 6.01 -7.05 0.07
C LEU A 39 7.00 -6.47 -0.95
N GLU A 40 8.19 -6.09 -0.51
CA GLU A 40 9.32 -5.92 -1.41
C GLU A 40 9.95 -7.29 -1.71
N GLN A 41 10.07 -7.65 -2.99
CA GLN A 41 10.86 -8.80 -3.41
C GLN A 41 12.06 -8.37 -4.26
N PRO A 42 13.27 -8.91 -4.00
CA PRO A 42 14.40 -8.73 -4.92
C PRO A 42 14.07 -9.42 -6.25
N SER A 43 14.15 -8.70 -7.35
CA SER A 43 14.03 -9.27 -8.68
C SER A 43 15.38 -9.86 -9.10
N PRO A 44 15.44 -11.13 -9.52
CA PRO A 44 16.65 -11.69 -10.09
C PRO A 44 16.90 -11.03 -11.45
N LEU A 45 17.92 -10.17 -11.54
CA LEU A 45 18.49 -9.75 -12.81
C LEU A 45 19.99 -10.09 -12.81
N GLU A 46 20.48 -10.61 -13.93
CA GLU A 46 21.81 -11.19 -14.11
C GLU A 46 22.99 -10.21 -14.02
N SER A 47 22.79 -8.94 -13.61
CA SER A 47 23.81 -7.89 -13.75
C SER A 47 24.14 -7.09 -12.48
N GLY A 48 23.93 -7.65 -11.29
CA GLY A 48 24.40 -7.03 -10.03
C GLY A 48 23.59 -5.81 -9.54
N LEU A 49 22.66 -5.28 -10.35
CA LEU A 49 21.63 -4.35 -9.89
C LEU A 49 20.42 -5.11 -9.35
N GLN A 50 20.35 -5.26 -8.03
CA GLN A 50 19.16 -5.76 -7.34
C GLN A 50 18.05 -4.71 -7.42
N ARG A 51 17.10 -4.87 -8.37
CA ARG A 51 15.84 -4.12 -8.34
C ARG A 51 14.91 -4.80 -7.35
N ARG A 52 14.46 -4.10 -6.31
CA ARG A 52 13.30 -4.57 -5.52
C ARG A 52 12.02 -4.26 -6.29
N LYS A 53 10.93 -4.99 -6.05
CA LYS A 53 9.61 -4.69 -6.59
C LYS A 53 8.57 -4.83 -5.49
N ILE A 54 7.60 -3.94 -5.49
CA ILE A 54 6.41 -4.10 -4.66
C ILE A 54 5.53 -5.16 -5.30
N ILE A 55 5.17 -6.15 -4.51
CA ILE A 55 4.20 -7.17 -4.88
C ILE A 55 2.98 -7.00 -4.03
N VAL A 56 1.84 -6.79 -4.70
CA VAL A 56 0.54 -6.76 -4.05
C VAL A 56 -0.09 -8.14 -4.19
N HIS A 57 -0.25 -8.82 -3.06
CA HIS A 57 -1.07 -10.02 -2.96
C HIS A 57 -2.50 -9.62 -2.63
N LEU A 58 -3.43 -10.06 -3.46
CA LEU A 58 -4.87 -9.96 -3.23
C LEU A 58 -5.40 -11.36 -2.83
N PRO A 59 -6.45 -11.47 -2.01
CA PRO A 59 -6.90 -12.76 -1.51
C PRO A 59 -7.53 -13.61 -2.63
N GLY A 60 -7.31 -14.92 -2.56
CA GLY A 60 -7.83 -15.88 -3.54
C GLY A 60 -7.01 -15.99 -4.84
N GLU A 61 -5.94 -15.21 -4.96
CA GLU A 61 -5.03 -15.20 -6.11
C GLU A 61 -3.82 -16.12 -5.89
N ILE A 62 -3.46 -16.89 -6.91
CA ILE A 62 -2.19 -17.62 -6.99
C ILE A 62 -1.09 -16.70 -7.54
N ASN A 63 -1.48 -15.70 -8.34
CA ASN A 63 -0.59 -14.85 -9.11
C ASN A 63 -0.46 -13.44 -8.51
N LYS A 64 0.71 -12.84 -8.71
CA LYS A 64 1.19 -11.62 -8.07
C LYS A 64 1.09 -10.42 -9.00
N LEU A 65 0.51 -9.30 -8.53
CA LEU A 65 0.59 -8.02 -9.25
C LEU A 65 1.99 -7.43 -9.05
N SER A 66 2.86 -7.66 -10.04
CA SER A 66 4.30 -7.34 -9.97
C SER A 66 4.71 -6.10 -10.78
N SER A 67 3.78 -5.51 -11.53
CA SER A 67 3.97 -4.28 -12.32
C SER A 67 3.10 -3.13 -11.85
N LEU A 68 2.47 -3.27 -10.68
CA LEU A 68 1.53 -2.28 -10.18
C LEU A 68 2.27 -1.02 -9.77
N VAL A 69 1.87 0.09 -10.39
CA VAL A 69 2.36 1.42 -10.09
C VAL A 69 1.39 2.05 -9.10
N ASN A 70 0.13 2.28 -9.49
CA ASN A 70 -0.84 2.96 -8.61
C ASN A 70 -1.90 1.99 -8.09
N LEU A 71 -2.17 2.05 -6.79
CA LEU A 71 -3.21 1.28 -6.11
C LEU A 71 -4.17 2.22 -5.41
N SER A 72 -5.48 2.00 -5.58
CA SER A 72 -6.50 2.53 -4.69
C SER A 72 -7.61 1.51 -4.52
N ILE A 73 -7.92 1.17 -3.27
CA ILE A 73 -8.92 0.17 -2.92
C ILE A 73 -9.75 0.72 -1.77
N ASP A 74 -11.07 0.68 -1.95
CA ASP A 74 -12.05 0.90 -0.88
C ASP A 74 -12.68 -0.44 -0.50
N GLY A 75 -13.09 -0.55 0.76
CA GLY A 75 -13.79 -1.72 1.28
C GLY A 75 -13.30 -2.14 2.65
N ARG A 76 -13.85 -3.21 3.22
CA ARG A 76 -13.31 -3.76 4.47
C ARG A 76 -12.04 -4.53 4.17
N ILE A 77 -10.89 -3.93 4.46
CA ILE A 77 -9.58 -4.42 4.05
C ILE A 77 -8.75 -4.68 5.30
N HIS A 78 -8.14 -5.85 5.38
CA HIS A 78 -7.04 -6.15 6.27
C HIS A 78 -5.73 -5.90 5.53
N ILE A 79 -4.92 -4.98 6.03
CA ILE A 79 -3.66 -4.55 5.41
C ILE A 79 -2.51 -5.17 6.17
N GLN A 80 -1.59 -5.80 5.45
CA GLN A 80 -0.26 -6.15 5.92
C GLN A 80 0.76 -5.60 4.91
N LEU A 81 1.19 -4.36 5.14
CA LEU A 81 2.14 -3.63 4.31
C LEU A 81 3.42 -3.45 5.14
N LEU A 82 4.41 -4.32 4.92
CA LEU A 82 5.68 -4.28 5.66
C LEU A 82 5.42 -4.26 7.19
N ASN A 83 5.73 -3.14 7.84
CA ASN A 83 5.60 -2.91 9.28
C ASN A 83 4.28 -2.22 9.67
N LEU A 84 3.34 -2.08 8.73
CA LEU A 84 2.00 -1.52 8.93
C LEU A 84 0.95 -2.62 8.82
N ILE A 85 0.22 -2.85 9.91
CA ILE A 85 -0.72 -3.99 10.01
C ILE A 85 -2.02 -3.58 10.67
N GLY A 86 -3.16 -3.89 10.04
CA GLY A 86 -4.47 -3.71 10.65
C GLY A 86 -5.60 -3.52 9.66
N ASP A 87 -6.80 -3.29 10.18
CA ASP A 87 -8.00 -3.11 9.36
C ASP A 87 -8.20 -1.64 8.95
N ALA A 88 -8.58 -1.41 7.71
CA ALA A 88 -8.93 -0.11 7.17
C ALA A 88 -10.11 -0.19 6.20
N GLU A 89 -10.65 0.97 5.83
CA GLU A 89 -11.71 1.09 4.83
C GLU A 89 -11.20 1.56 3.47
N HIS A 90 -9.96 2.05 3.45
CA HIS A 90 -9.30 2.56 2.27
C HIS A 90 -7.79 2.39 2.37
N ILE A 91 -7.18 2.00 1.26
CA ILE A 91 -5.75 2.15 1.02
C ILE A 91 -5.54 2.76 -0.36
N SER A 92 -4.65 3.73 -0.46
CA SER A 92 -4.07 4.16 -1.73
C SER A 92 -2.58 4.35 -1.61
N CYS A 93 -1.85 3.94 -2.62
CA CYS A 93 -0.42 4.21 -2.72
C CYS A 93 -0.05 4.69 -4.13
N ILE A 94 0.86 5.65 -4.15
CA ILE A 94 1.43 6.24 -5.36
C ILE A 94 2.94 6.13 -5.24
N PRO A 95 3.63 5.44 -6.16
CA PRO A 95 5.08 5.39 -6.20
C PRO A 95 5.62 6.69 -6.77
N LYS A 96 6.83 7.04 -6.36
CA LYS A 96 7.59 8.13 -6.96
C LYS A 96 7.89 7.74 -8.40
N GLN A 97 7.59 8.64 -9.32
CA GLN A 97 8.08 8.52 -10.70
C GLN A 97 9.60 8.61 -10.66
N GLN A 98 10.29 7.50 -10.92
CA GLN A 98 11.74 7.51 -11.04
C GLN A 98 12.12 8.12 -12.39
N THR A 99 13.06 9.05 -12.38
CA THR A 99 13.75 9.45 -13.60
C THR A 99 14.64 8.30 -14.10
N PRO A 100 14.99 8.26 -15.40
CA PRO A 100 15.93 7.27 -15.96
C PRO A 100 17.25 7.16 -15.16
N ASP A 101 17.70 8.26 -14.57
CA ASP A 101 18.93 8.32 -13.77
C ASP A 101 18.73 7.80 -12.34
N GLU A 102 17.55 7.99 -11.72
CA GLU A 102 17.22 7.44 -10.39
C GLU A 102 17.03 5.91 -10.43
N LEU A 103 16.67 5.33 -11.58
CA LEU A 103 16.59 3.88 -11.80
C LEU A 103 17.94 3.16 -11.66
N LEU A 104 19.06 3.89 -11.72
CA LEU A 104 20.41 3.35 -11.60
C LEU A 104 20.94 3.38 -10.15
N LEU A 105 20.41 4.27 -9.30
CA LEU A 105 20.93 4.53 -7.95
C LEU A 105 19.97 4.11 -6.83
N SER A 106 18.67 4.07 -7.10
CA SER A 106 17.66 3.73 -6.08
C SER A 106 17.48 2.21 -5.96
N ARG A 107 17.87 1.68 -4.79
CA ARG A 107 17.78 0.25 -4.42
C ARG A 107 16.38 -0.19 -3.96
N CYS A 108 15.39 0.71 -3.98
CA CYS A 108 14.04 0.48 -3.45
C CYS A 108 12.98 0.96 -4.44
N TYR A 109 11.79 0.34 -4.43
CA TYR A 109 10.62 1.02 -4.99
C TYR A 109 10.17 2.06 -3.97
N VAL A 110 10.03 3.27 -4.46
CA VAL A 110 10.00 4.49 -3.66
C VAL A 110 8.54 4.89 -3.55
N LEU A 111 7.81 4.48 -2.51
CA LEU A 111 6.45 5.00 -2.32
C LEU A 111 6.53 6.52 -2.09
N LYS A 112 5.82 7.30 -2.89
CA LYS A 112 5.73 8.76 -2.75
C LYS A 112 4.60 9.15 -1.81
N SER A 113 3.44 8.49 -1.93
CA SER A 113 2.27 8.76 -1.09
C SER A 113 1.66 7.46 -0.62
N LEU A 114 1.32 7.40 0.67
CA LEU A 114 0.58 6.32 1.30
C LEU A 114 -0.56 6.92 2.12
N ASN A 115 -1.78 6.45 1.84
CA ASN A 115 -2.98 6.86 2.56
C ASN A 115 -3.77 5.63 2.97
N ILE A 116 -3.94 5.45 4.27
CA ILE A 116 -4.75 4.41 4.89
C ILE A 116 -5.74 5.10 5.82
N LYS A 117 -7.04 4.81 5.68
CA LYS A 117 -8.05 5.48 6.50
C LYS A 117 -9.27 4.62 6.80
N ARG A 118 -9.96 5.00 7.87
CA ARG A 118 -11.38 4.68 8.11
C ARG A 118 -12.22 5.94 7.95
N THR A 119 -13.47 5.78 7.56
CA THR A 119 -14.39 6.89 7.28
C THR A 119 -14.67 7.72 8.52
N TRP A 120 -14.76 7.08 9.68
CA TRP A 120 -15.05 7.71 10.96
C TRP A 120 -14.20 7.09 12.07
N TYR A 121 -13.90 7.88 13.09
CA TYR A 121 -13.22 7.41 14.30
C TYR A 121 -14.14 6.52 15.13
N ASN A 122 -13.67 5.33 15.47
CA ASN A 122 -14.38 4.38 16.31
C ASN A 122 -13.57 4.04 17.56
N LYS A 123 -13.90 4.61 18.72
CA LYS A 123 -13.19 4.32 19.98
C LYS A 123 -13.08 2.83 20.34
N ASP A 124 -14.06 2.02 19.93
CA ASP A 124 -14.13 0.58 20.24
C ASP A 124 -13.58 -0.28 19.09
N GLY A 125 -13.09 0.35 18.01
CA GLY A 125 -12.55 -0.32 16.84
C GLY A 125 -11.16 -0.92 17.07
N SER A 126 -10.79 -1.89 16.24
CA SER A 126 -9.44 -2.50 16.27
C SER A 126 -8.35 -1.44 16.08
N SER A 127 -7.24 -1.56 16.80
CA SER A 127 -6.09 -0.71 16.60
C SER A 127 -5.34 -1.09 15.33
N PHE A 128 -4.84 -0.08 14.63
CA PHE A 128 -3.88 -0.27 13.55
C PHE A 128 -2.47 -0.19 14.12
N SER A 129 -1.65 -1.19 13.82
CA SER A 129 -0.30 -1.33 14.35
C SER A 129 0.72 -0.70 13.41
N CYS A 130 1.47 0.27 13.91
CA CYS A 130 2.65 0.83 13.26
C CYS A 130 3.87 0.30 14.00
N ILE A 131 4.63 -0.60 13.38
CA ILE A 131 5.81 -1.23 14.00
C ILE A 131 7.08 -0.44 13.69
N SER A 132 7.20 0.06 12.46
CA SER A 132 8.37 0.80 11.98
C SER A 132 8.04 1.53 10.67
N PHE A 133 8.66 2.69 10.46
CA PHE A 133 8.61 3.43 9.20
C PHE A 133 9.91 3.35 8.38
N SER A 134 10.89 2.57 8.83
CA SER A 134 12.20 2.40 8.21
C SER A 134 12.14 1.93 6.75
N ASP A 135 11.06 1.34 6.26
CA ASP A 135 10.98 0.93 4.84
C ASP A 135 10.45 2.05 3.92
N PHE A 136 10.00 3.18 4.47
CA PHE A 136 9.27 4.21 3.73
C PHE A 136 10.05 5.51 3.53
N HIS A 137 11.38 5.47 3.47
CA HIS A 137 12.29 6.64 3.39
C HIS A 137 11.95 7.73 2.37
N SER A 138 11.17 7.38 1.36
CA SER A 138 10.87 8.25 0.23
C SER A 138 9.44 8.77 0.20
N LEU A 139 8.64 8.44 1.21
CA LEU A 139 7.32 9.03 1.35
C LEU A 139 7.45 10.54 1.49
N THR A 140 6.68 11.23 0.64
CA THR A 140 6.42 12.67 0.71
C THR A 140 5.09 12.95 1.40
N GLU A 141 4.17 11.98 1.40
CA GLU A 141 2.87 12.09 2.03
C GLU A 141 2.50 10.78 2.73
N LEU A 142 2.20 10.86 4.03
CA LEU A 142 1.71 9.77 4.85
C LEU A 142 0.41 10.21 5.53
N LYS A 143 -0.67 9.46 5.28
CA LYS A 143 -1.97 9.67 5.90
C LYS A 143 -2.45 8.38 6.54
N LEU A 144 -2.66 8.40 7.86
CA LEU A 144 -3.13 7.30 8.67
C LEU A 144 -4.31 7.79 9.52
N ILE A 145 -5.52 7.73 8.98
CA ILE A 145 -6.67 8.48 9.50
C ILE A 145 -7.71 7.56 10.16
N ASN A 146 -8.16 7.91 11.37
CA ASN A 146 -9.18 7.19 12.15
C ASN A 146 -8.79 5.72 12.45
N LEU A 147 -7.49 5.45 12.61
CA LEU A 147 -6.95 4.09 12.69
C LEU A 147 -6.73 3.56 14.13
N ASN A 148 -7.15 4.30 15.16
CA ASN A 148 -6.92 3.94 16.57
C ASN A 148 -5.45 3.55 16.84
N ILE A 149 -4.51 4.29 16.26
CA ILE A 149 -3.09 4.01 16.42
C ILE A 149 -2.70 4.37 17.85
N LEU A 150 -2.18 3.39 18.58
CA LEU A 150 -1.80 3.55 20.00
C LEU A 150 -0.40 4.13 20.15
N THR A 151 0.51 3.76 19.26
CA THR A 151 1.91 4.15 19.30
C THR A 151 2.41 4.42 17.90
N ILE A 152 3.12 5.53 17.74
CA ILE A 152 3.89 5.86 16.55
C ILE A 152 5.35 5.51 16.85
N PRO A 153 5.98 4.62 16.07
CA PRO A 153 7.41 4.33 16.18
C PRO A 153 8.29 5.58 16.11
N ASP A 154 9.34 5.63 16.93
CA ASP A 154 10.30 6.74 16.98
C ASP A 154 11.07 6.92 15.67
N ASP A 155 11.16 5.87 14.84
CA ASP A 155 11.80 5.90 13.53
C ASP A 155 10.99 6.68 12.48
N ILE A 156 9.81 7.21 12.81
CA ILE A 156 9.08 8.16 11.94
C ILE A 156 9.95 9.37 11.56
N GLY A 157 10.90 9.76 12.42
CA GLY A 157 11.88 10.82 12.14
C GLY A 157 12.86 10.49 11.01
N GLN A 158 12.96 9.24 10.57
CA GLN A 158 13.78 8.83 9.42
C GLN A 158 13.13 9.13 8.07
N LEU A 159 11.85 9.52 8.05
CA LEU A 159 11.11 9.92 6.85
C LEU A 159 11.55 11.31 6.37
N GLN A 160 12.81 11.47 5.96
CA GLN A 160 13.40 12.77 5.63
C GLN A 160 12.78 13.46 4.41
N SER A 161 12.08 12.71 3.55
CA SER A 161 11.38 13.25 2.38
C SER A 161 9.94 13.68 2.69
N LEU A 162 9.45 13.49 3.92
CA LEU A 162 8.05 13.65 4.26
C LEU A 162 7.66 15.14 4.34
N GLU A 163 6.73 15.53 3.48
CA GLU A 163 6.21 16.90 3.40
C GLU A 163 4.83 17.02 4.06
N LYS A 164 4.07 15.92 4.08
CA LYS A 164 2.70 15.86 4.60
C LYS A 164 2.53 14.65 5.50
N LEU A 165 2.14 14.90 6.74
CA LEU A 165 1.78 13.89 7.73
C LEU A 165 0.39 14.19 8.27
N ASP A 166 -0.51 13.21 8.16
CA ASP A 166 -1.84 13.26 8.75
C ASP A 166 -2.07 11.98 9.57
N LEU A 167 -2.17 12.14 10.88
CA LEU A 167 -2.45 11.07 11.83
C LEU A 167 -3.78 11.31 12.55
N SER A 168 -4.69 12.09 11.95
CA SER A 168 -5.95 12.47 12.59
C SER A 168 -6.82 11.26 12.92
N GLY A 169 -7.49 11.30 14.07
CA GLY A 169 -8.31 10.22 14.59
C GLY A 169 -8.96 10.61 15.88
#